data_AF-A0A7J2TL99-F1
#
_entry.id   AF-A0A7J2TL99-F1
#
_cell.length_a   1.000
_cell.length_b   1.000
_cell.length_c   1.000
_cell.angle_alpha   90.00
_cell.angle_beta   90.00
_cell.angle_gamma   90.00
#
_symmetry.space_group_name_H-M   'P 1'
#
loop_
_entity.id
_entity.type
_entity.pdbx_description
1 polymer ?
#
loop_
_entity_poly.entity_id
_entity_poly.type
_entity_poly.pdbx_seq_one_letter_code
_entity_poly.pdbx_strand_id
1 'polypeptide(L)'
;MLERVLNQACELNLLTASEVQNAEENSIKRVGEILDEPEKMLEVFADFLNKALNLTATYNEYTKLLWHLRKITKGYIEKFYPKILEPDVFKFFQDLGLREYIVPNVDDPDIRDMYTIFSFDYALRFKSLDCGSSMYRYVNIDGMEYRLAPSFVIYLPSNEPCKTIGGCLCRINELIWYSFTSERFQSVLKLVVDHLPDPLWEWIKEFKVTFSHDCYFIGSSLDSYESLSRLEECLQAIFVGIAELVMGERGIYVFRKKGRGEVIL
;
A
#
# COMPACT_ATOMS: atom_id res chain seq x y z
N MET A 1 -8.72 1.74 -12.72
CA MET A 1 -7.43 2.01 -12.05
C MET A 1 -6.28 1.68 -12.99
N LEU A 2 -6.11 0.41 -13.38
CA LEU A 2 -5.03 -0.03 -14.29
C LEU A 2 -4.94 0.78 -15.58
N GLU A 3 -6.05 0.99 -16.29
CA GLU A 3 -6.09 1.79 -17.52
C GLU A 3 -5.51 3.21 -17.34
N ARG A 4 -5.86 3.90 -16.25
CA ARG A 4 -5.31 5.23 -15.94
C ARG A 4 -3.81 5.20 -15.69
N VAL A 5 -3.32 4.15 -15.03
CA VAL A 5 -1.88 3.96 -14.77
C VAL A 5 -1.13 3.73 -16.07
N LEU A 6 -1.67 2.88 -16.93
CA LEU A 6 -1.09 2.60 -18.24
C LEU A 6 -1.05 3.86 -19.09
N ASN A 7 -2.14 4.64 -19.12
CA ASN A 7 -2.17 5.92 -19.83
C ASN A 7 -1.11 6.90 -19.30
N GLN A 8 -1.01 7.06 -17.98
CA GLN A 8 -0.01 7.95 -17.38
C GLN A 8 1.43 7.44 -17.59
N ALA A 9 1.66 6.13 -17.56
CA ALA A 9 2.95 5.53 -17.87
C ALA A 9 3.34 5.77 -19.34
N CYS A 10 2.37 5.72 -20.26
CA CYS A 10 2.56 6.09 -21.65
C CYS A 10 2.90 7.58 -21.83
N GLU A 11 2.18 8.48 -21.15
CA GLU A 11 2.46 9.93 -21.17
C GLU A 11 3.87 10.26 -20.68
N LEU A 12 4.36 9.51 -19.69
CA LEU A 12 5.71 9.64 -19.13
C LEU A 12 6.78 8.88 -19.94
N ASN A 13 6.42 8.25 -21.06
CA ASN A 13 7.30 7.39 -21.88
C ASN A 13 7.95 6.24 -21.09
N LEU A 14 7.31 5.78 -20.02
CA LEU A 14 7.72 4.58 -19.27
C LEU A 14 7.24 3.30 -19.95
N LEU A 15 6.17 3.40 -20.74
CA LEU A 15 5.62 2.35 -21.59
C LEU A 15 5.21 2.96 -22.93
N THR A 16 5.16 2.14 -23.96
CA THR A 16 4.61 2.53 -25.26
C THR A 16 3.18 2.00 -25.41
N ALA A 17 2.35 2.71 -26.18
CA ALA A 17 1.00 2.25 -26.49
C ALA A 17 1.00 0.88 -27.21
N SER A 18 2.03 0.59 -28.01
CA SER A 18 2.19 -0.70 -28.68
C SER A 18 2.46 -1.83 -27.69
N GLU A 19 3.24 -1.62 -26.63
CA GLU A 19 3.45 -2.64 -25.58
C GLU A 19 2.15 -2.99 -24.86
N VAL A 20 1.32 -1.98 -24.57
CA VAL A 20 0.01 -2.18 -23.94
C VAL A 20 -0.91 -2.98 -24.85
N GLN A 21 -1.04 -2.56 -26.12
CA GLN A 21 -1.88 -3.25 -27.10
C GLN A 21 -1.41 -4.70 -27.32
N ASN A 22 -0.11 -4.93 -27.46
CA ASN A 22 0.46 -6.28 -27.61
C ASN A 22 0.13 -7.16 -26.40
N ALA A 23 0.13 -6.61 -25.18
CA ALA A 23 -0.23 -7.35 -23.97
C ALA A 23 -1.72 -7.75 -23.96
N GLU A 24 -2.61 -6.86 -24.39
CA GLU A 24 -4.05 -7.14 -24.52
C GLU A 24 -4.33 -8.23 -25.55
N GLU A 25 -3.73 -8.12 -26.75
CA GLU A 25 -3.86 -9.10 -27.82
C GLU A 25 -3.35 -10.49 -27.40
N ASN A 26 -2.20 -10.54 -26.71
CA ASN A 26 -1.65 -11.77 -26.15
C ASN A 26 -2.57 -12.38 -25.07
N SER A 27 -3.23 -11.55 -24.26
CA SER A 27 -4.18 -12.02 -23.25
C SER A 27 -5.39 -12.69 -23.90
N ILE A 28 -5.97 -12.08 -24.94
CA ILE A 28 -7.12 -12.63 -25.69
C ILE A 28 -6.73 -13.97 -26.33
N LYS A 29 -5.57 -14.03 -26.98
CA LYS A 29 -5.07 -15.26 -27.60
C LYS A 29 -4.95 -16.40 -26.57
N ARG A 30 -4.41 -16.09 -25.40
CA ARG A 30 -4.21 -17.07 -24.32
C ARG A 30 -5.54 -17.57 -23.74
N VAL A 31 -6.58 -16.74 -23.71
CA VAL A 31 -7.94 -17.19 -23.37
C VAL A 31 -8.45 -18.20 -24.39
N GLY A 32 -8.25 -17.96 -25.69
CA GLY A 32 -8.60 -18.91 -26.75
C GLY A 32 -7.90 -20.26 -26.58
N GLU A 33 -6.59 -20.25 -26.33
CA GLU A 33 -5.79 -21.46 -26.09
C GLU A 33 -6.30 -22.29 -24.89
N ILE A 34 -6.79 -21.64 -23.83
CA ILE A 34 -7.40 -22.31 -22.67
C ILE A 34 -8.76 -22.91 -23.01
N LEU A 35 -9.56 -22.25 -23.85
CA LEU A 35 -10.87 -22.77 -24.26
C LEU A 35 -10.73 -24.00 -25.16
N ASP A 36 -9.68 -24.06 -25.98
CA ASP A 36 -9.38 -25.20 -26.84
C ASP A 36 -8.79 -26.39 -26.05
N GLU A 37 -8.01 -26.12 -24.99
CA GLU A 37 -7.39 -27.13 -24.10
C GLU A 37 -7.60 -26.78 -22.61
N PRO A 38 -8.82 -27.03 -22.06
CA PRO A 38 -9.19 -26.61 -20.70
C PRO A 38 -8.30 -27.15 -19.58
N GLU A 39 -7.66 -28.30 -19.78
CA GLU A 39 -6.69 -28.89 -18.86
C GLU A 39 -5.47 -27.98 -18.60
N LYS A 40 -5.13 -27.09 -19.54
CA LYS A 40 -4.05 -26.09 -19.37
C LYS A 40 -4.42 -24.97 -18.43
N MET A 41 -5.69 -24.83 -18.05
CA MET A 41 -6.17 -23.76 -17.17
C MET A 41 -5.37 -23.71 -15.86
N LEU A 42 -5.08 -24.86 -15.25
CA LEU A 42 -4.36 -24.92 -13.98
C LEU A 42 -2.91 -24.44 -14.12
N GLU A 43 -2.23 -24.82 -15.20
CA GLU A 43 -0.87 -24.38 -15.48
C GLU A 43 -0.82 -22.87 -15.73
N VAL A 44 -1.73 -22.34 -16.56
CA VAL A 44 -1.80 -20.90 -16.84
C VAL A 44 -2.13 -20.11 -15.57
N PHE A 45 -3.02 -20.63 -14.73
CA PHE A 45 -3.38 -19.99 -13.47
C PHE A 45 -2.20 -20.00 -12.48
N ALA A 46 -1.48 -21.11 -12.36
CA ALA A 46 -0.27 -21.19 -11.54
C ALA A 46 0.83 -20.25 -12.03
N ASP A 47 1.06 -20.16 -13.35
CA ASP A 47 1.99 -19.21 -13.97
C ASP A 47 1.60 -17.75 -13.64
N PHE A 48 0.30 -17.43 -13.74
CA PHE A 48 -0.23 -16.12 -13.35
C PHE A 48 0.03 -15.80 -11.87
N LEU A 49 -0.25 -16.74 -10.96
CA LEU A 49 -0.01 -16.56 -9.53
C LEU A 49 1.47 -16.34 -9.22
N ASN A 50 2.37 -17.11 -9.85
CA ASN A 50 3.82 -16.95 -9.69
C ASN A 50 4.29 -15.58 -10.20
N LYS A 51 3.79 -15.13 -11.35
CA LYS A 51 4.08 -13.78 -11.88
C LYS A 51 3.58 -12.70 -10.94
N ALA A 52 2.38 -12.85 -10.37
CA ALA A 52 1.85 -11.92 -9.39
C ALA A 52 2.74 -11.86 -8.13
N LEU A 53 3.15 -13.00 -7.57
CA LEU A 53 4.07 -13.04 -6.43
C LEU A 53 5.37 -12.29 -6.73
N ASN A 54 5.96 -12.49 -7.90
CA ASN A 54 7.18 -11.82 -8.35
C ASN A 54 7.05 -10.30 -8.58
N LEU A 55 5.84 -9.73 -8.42
CA LEU A 55 5.61 -8.29 -8.40
C LEU A 55 5.52 -7.72 -6.98
N THR A 56 5.46 -8.57 -5.94
CA THR A 56 5.28 -8.10 -4.56
C THR A 56 6.59 -7.63 -3.92
N ALA A 57 6.51 -6.77 -2.91
CA ALA A 57 7.66 -6.32 -2.12
C ALA A 57 8.38 -7.49 -1.42
N THR A 58 7.68 -8.60 -1.20
CA THR A 58 8.24 -9.83 -0.63
C THR A 58 9.30 -10.46 -1.53
N TYR A 59 9.09 -10.46 -2.86
CA TYR A 59 9.94 -11.21 -3.81
C TYR A 59 10.59 -10.34 -4.89
N ASN A 60 10.29 -9.04 -4.94
CA ASN A 60 10.81 -8.10 -5.93
C ASN A 60 11.50 -6.91 -5.26
N GLU A 61 12.80 -6.74 -5.51
CA GLU A 61 13.58 -5.66 -4.91
C GLU A 61 13.15 -4.26 -5.36
N TYR A 62 12.64 -4.09 -6.59
CA TYR A 62 12.12 -2.81 -7.06
C TYR A 62 10.81 -2.46 -6.36
N THR A 63 9.88 -3.41 -6.24
CA THR A 63 8.64 -3.20 -5.48
C THR A 63 8.95 -2.98 -4.00
N LYS A 64 9.95 -3.69 -3.44
CA LYS A 64 10.41 -3.50 -2.07
C LYS A 64 10.86 -2.06 -1.82
N LEU A 65 11.67 -1.50 -2.72
CA LEU A 65 12.09 -0.10 -2.65
C LEU A 65 10.88 0.85 -2.74
N LEU A 66 10.00 0.67 -3.72
CA LEU A 66 8.79 1.50 -3.84
C LEU A 66 7.90 1.41 -2.59
N TRP A 67 7.78 0.22 -2.00
CA TRP A 67 7.02 -0.01 -0.79
C TRP A 67 7.62 0.71 0.42
N HIS A 68 8.94 0.66 0.61
CA HIS A 68 9.62 1.42 1.66
C HIS A 68 9.41 2.93 1.52
N LEU A 69 9.37 3.44 0.29
CA LEU A 69 9.14 4.86 0.00
C LEU A 69 7.66 5.26 -0.01
N ARG A 70 6.74 4.30 0.10
CA ARG A 70 5.29 4.53 0.07
C ARG A 70 4.86 5.63 1.04
N LYS A 71 5.39 5.58 2.26
CA LYS A 71 5.23 6.56 3.35
C LYS A 71 6.47 6.56 4.23
N ILE A 72 7.35 7.53 4.07
CA ILE A 72 8.68 7.56 4.71
C ILE A 72 9.04 8.97 5.18
N THR A 73 9.72 9.10 6.32
CA THR A 73 10.28 10.37 6.78
C THR A 73 11.55 10.72 6.00
N LYS A 74 11.83 12.02 5.83
CA LYS A 74 13.07 12.47 5.17
C LYS A 74 14.31 11.90 5.86
N GLY A 75 14.34 11.91 7.19
CA GLY A 75 15.46 11.37 7.97
C GLY A 75 15.74 9.88 7.68
N TYR A 76 14.71 9.09 7.36
CA TYR A 76 14.92 7.70 6.94
C TYR A 76 15.33 7.56 5.48
N ILE A 77 14.92 8.46 4.59
CA ILE A 77 15.51 8.54 3.24
C ILE A 77 17.01 8.86 3.37
N GLU A 78 17.38 9.87 4.16
CA GLU A 78 18.79 10.26 4.36
C GLU A 78 19.63 9.13 4.93
N LYS A 79 19.09 8.41 5.92
CA LYS A 79 19.81 7.34 6.61
C LYS A 79 19.97 6.07 5.76
N PHE A 80 18.91 5.63 5.08
CA PHE A 80 18.87 4.32 4.44
C PHE A 80 18.94 4.37 2.91
N TYR A 81 18.53 5.49 2.31
CA TYR A 81 18.50 5.67 0.86
C TYR A 81 19.06 7.04 0.43
N PRO A 82 20.25 7.45 0.88
CA PRO A 82 20.76 8.81 0.67
C PRO A 82 20.82 9.23 -0.81
N LYS A 83 21.09 8.27 -1.70
CA LYS A 83 21.11 8.49 -3.16
C LYS A 83 19.78 8.99 -3.73
N ILE A 84 18.65 8.72 -3.07
CA ILE A 84 17.33 9.20 -3.51
C ILE A 84 17.26 10.72 -3.47
N LEU A 85 18.05 11.38 -2.62
CA LEU A 85 18.05 12.84 -2.49
C LEU A 85 18.94 13.54 -3.52
N GLU A 86 19.67 12.78 -4.35
CA GLU A 86 20.35 13.35 -5.52
C GLU A 86 19.30 13.90 -6.50
N PRO A 87 19.47 15.10 -7.08
CA PRO A 87 18.41 15.80 -7.81
C PRO A 87 17.71 14.98 -8.89
N ASP A 88 18.48 14.29 -9.74
CA ASP A 88 17.93 13.51 -10.85
C ASP A 88 17.20 12.25 -10.36
N VAL A 89 17.69 11.62 -9.29
CA VAL A 89 17.07 10.45 -8.67
C VAL A 89 15.79 10.84 -7.95
N PHE A 90 15.82 11.94 -7.20
CA PHE A 90 14.64 12.45 -6.52
C PHE A 90 13.57 12.84 -7.53
N LYS A 91 13.98 13.47 -8.64
CA LYS A 91 13.09 13.84 -9.73
C LYS A 91 12.39 12.61 -10.33
N PHE A 92 13.11 11.50 -10.54
CA PHE A 92 12.50 10.25 -10.98
C PHE A 92 11.40 9.76 -10.01
N PHE A 93 11.66 9.73 -8.70
CA PHE A 93 10.64 9.35 -7.73
C PHE A 93 9.50 10.37 -7.64
N GLN A 94 9.79 11.65 -7.88
CA GLN A 94 8.76 12.66 -8.02
C GLN A 94 7.90 12.42 -9.27
N ASP A 95 8.44 11.96 -10.39
CA ASP A 95 7.64 11.65 -11.56
C ASP A 95 6.76 10.41 -11.34
N LEU A 96 7.20 9.46 -10.49
CA LEU A 96 6.35 8.39 -9.96
C LEU A 96 5.31 8.87 -8.93
N GLY A 97 5.41 10.11 -8.46
CA GLY A 97 4.45 10.79 -7.59
C GLY A 97 4.82 10.88 -6.11
N LEU A 98 6.09 10.66 -5.74
CA LEU A 98 6.56 10.89 -4.38
C LEU A 98 6.49 12.39 -4.06
N ARG A 99 5.67 12.77 -3.08
CA ARG A 99 5.51 14.18 -2.67
C ARG A 99 5.54 14.29 -1.16
N GLU A 100 5.85 15.48 -0.67
CA GLU A 100 5.58 15.82 0.72
C GLU A 100 4.09 15.59 1.00
N TYR A 101 3.83 14.84 2.06
CA TYR A 101 2.49 14.46 2.48
C TYR A 101 2.14 15.12 3.80
N ILE A 102 3.05 15.05 4.77
CA ILE A 102 2.89 15.65 6.10
C ILE A 102 4.17 16.40 6.44
N VAL A 103 4.02 17.69 6.74
CA VAL A 103 5.10 18.55 7.26
C VAL A 103 4.75 18.88 8.71
N PRO A 104 5.54 18.46 9.71
CA PRO A 104 5.32 18.79 11.11
C PRO A 104 5.27 20.30 11.37
N ASN A 105 4.52 20.72 12.38
CA ASN A 105 4.45 22.13 12.79
C ASN A 105 5.25 22.37 14.08
N VAL A 106 6.54 22.10 14.04
CA VAL A 106 7.48 22.34 15.17
C VAL A 106 8.42 23.49 14.86
N ASP A 107 8.84 24.23 15.88
CA ASP A 107 9.69 25.43 15.73
C ASP A 107 11.08 25.13 15.19
N ASP A 108 11.66 23.98 15.57
CA ASP A 108 12.98 23.54 15.14
C ASP A 108 12.96 23.12 13.65
N PRO A 109 13.68 23.83 12.76
CA PRO A 109 13.65 23.56 11.34
C PRO A 109 14.31 22.23 10.96
N ASP A 110 15.32 21.77 11.69
CA ASP A 110 16.03 20.52 11.40
C ASP A 110 15.13 19.32 11.75
N ILE A 111 14.44 19.42 12.89
CA ILE A 111 13.44 18.41 13.29
C ILE A 111 12.26 18.40 12.33
N ARG A 112 11.78 19.58 11.91
CA ARG A 112 10.71 19.69 10.91
C ARG A 112 11.08 19.00 9.61
N ASP A 113 12.27 19.27 9.10
CA ASP A 113 12.78 18.69 7.86
C ASP A 113 12.95 17.16 7.99
N MET A 114 13.61 16.70 9.05
CA MET A 114 13.84 15.27 9.31
C MET A 114 12.54 14.46 9.41
N TYR A 115 11.51 15.01 10.06
CA TYR A 115 10.22 14.35 10.25
C TYR A 115 9.21 14.63 9.13
N THR A 116 9.56 15.40 8.10
CA THR A 116 8.70 15.57 6.93
C THR A 116 8.49 14.22 6.25
N ILE A 117 7.22 13.84 6.07
CA ILE A 117 6.83 12.55 5.51
C ILE A 117 6.56 12.72 4.03
N PHE A 118 7.25 11.93 3.22
CA PHE A 118 6.98 11.75 1.81
C PHE A 118 6.06 10.57 1.58
N SER A 119 5.18 10.67 0.57
CA SER A 119 4.31 9.56 0.20
C SER A 119 4.01 9.53 -1.29
N PHE A 120 3.88 8.32 -1.85
CA PHE A 120 3.22 8.11 -3.14
C PHE A 120 1.69 8.20 -3.03
N ASP A 121 1.14 7.88 -1.85
CA ASP A 121 -0.29 7.88 -1.53
C ASP A 121 -0.69 9.14 -0.75
N TYR A 122 -0.10 10.28 -1.08
CA TYR A 122 -0.31 11.58 -0.40
C TYR A 122 -1.77 12.09 -0.49
N ALA A 123 -2.60 11.40 -1.26
CA ALA A 123 -3.96 11.77 -1.57
C ALA A 123 -4.99 11.35 -0.51
N LEU A 124 -4.69 10.36 0.33
CA LEU A 124 -5.65 9.71 1.22
C LEU A 124 -6.17 10.69 2.28
N ARG A 125 -7.39 11.18 2.12
CA ARG A 125 -8.07 12.02 3.11
C ARG A 125 -9.08 11.23 3.90
N PHE A 126 -9.01 11.35 5.22
CA PHE A 126 -9.92 10.73 6.15
C PHE A 126 -11.03 11.70 6.57
N LYS A 127 -12.29 11.26 6.44
CA LYS A 127 -13.44 11.90 7.07
C LYS A 127 -14.16 10.89 7.97
N SER A 128 -14.23 11.18 9.27
CA SER A 128 -15.07 10.42 10.21
C SER A 128 -16.53 10.77 9.96
N LEU A 129 -17.38 9.77 9.71
CA LEU A 129 -18.82 9.95 9.69
C LEU A 129 -19.34 9.65 11.09
N ASP A 130 -19.84 10.66 11.80
CA ASP A 130 -20.46 10.47 13.11
C ASP A 130 -21.77 9.69 12.93
N CYS A 131 -21.69 8.38 13.18
CA CYS A 131 -22.84 7.51 13.21
C CYS A 131 -23.22 7.34 14.69
N GLY A 132 -24.30 8.00 15.12
CA GLY A 132 -24.80 7.91 16.50
C GLY A 132 -25.25 6.50 16.85
N SER A 133 -24.33 5.65 17.30
CA SER A 133 -24.51 4.57 18.28
C SER A 133 -23.31 3.62 18.25
N SER A 134 -23.03 3.05 19.41
CA SER A 134 -21.90 2.20 19.75
C SER A 134 -21.91 0.86 19.00
N MET A 135 -21.11 0.73 17.94
CA MET A 135 -20.32 -0.49 17.67
C MET A 135 -19.45 -0.39 16.42
N TYR A 136 -19.84 0.41 15.41
CA TYR A 136 -19.08 0.52 14.16
C TYR A 136 -19.06 1.97 13.70
N ARG A 137 -17.87 2.49 13.36
CA ARG A 137 -17.75 3.78 12.67
C ARG A 137 -17.54 3.53 11.19
N TYR A 138 -18.27 4.23 10.35
CA TYR A 138 -17.95 4.28 8.94
C TYR A 138 -17.01 5.44 8.70
N VAL A 139 -15.97 5.21 7.91
CA VAL A 139 -15.01 6.25 7.55
C VAL A 139 -14.91 6.32 6.06
N ASN A 140 -14.93 7.55 5.56
CA ASN A 140 -14.72 7.81 4.17
C ASN A 140 -13.23 8.09 3.96
N ILE A 141 -12.56 7.26 3.16
CA ILE A 141 -11.20 7.51 2.71
C ILE A 141 -11.25 7.69 1.19
N ASP A 142 -11.00 8.93 0.76
CA ASP A 142 -10.99 9.35 -0.65
C ASP A 142 -12.27 9.17 -1.47
N GLY A 143 -13.43 9.01 -0.82
CA GLY A 143 -14.74 8.82 -1.43
C GLY A 143 -15.33 7.43 -1.14
N MET A 144 -14.53 6.51 -0.63
CA MET A 144 -14.95 5.15 -0.30
C MET A 144 -15.24 4.95 1.18
N GLU A 145 -16.35 4.27 1.46
CA GLU A 145 -16.78 3.96 2.81
C GLU A 145 -16.13 2.67 3.33
N TYR A 146 -15.49 2.76 4.49
CA TYR A 146 -14.85 1.65 5.20
C TYR A 146 -15.53 1.44 6.54
N ARG A 147 -15.76 0.18 6.90
CA ARG A 147 -16.25 -0.19 8.22
C ARG A 147 -15.06 -0.28 9.20
N LEU A 148 -15.01 0.60 10.19
CA LEU A 148 -14.15 0.43 11.36
C LEU A 148 -14.86 -0.47 12.37
N ALA A 149 -14.23 -1.60 12.70
CA ALA A 149 -14.59 -2.39 13.88
C ALA A 149 -14.39 -1.54 15.16
N PRO A 150 -15.03 -1.93 16.30
CA PRO A 150 -14.89 -1.19 17.56
C PRO A 150 -13.43 -1.04 18.05
N SER A 151 -12.51 -1.88 17.55
CA SER A 151 -11.07 -1.89 17.82
C SER A 151 -10.20 -1.40 16.63
N PHE A 152 -10.76 -0.60 15.71
CA PHE A 152 -10.06 0.17 14.66
C PHE A 152 -9.16 -0.61 13.68
N VAL A 153 -9.82 -1.31 12.75
CA VAL A 153 -9.20 -2.00 11.63
C VAL A 153 -9.70 -1.43 10.30
N ILE A 154 -8.80 -1.02 9.39
CA ILE A 154 -9.14 -0.68 7.99
C ILE A 154 -9.12 -1.94 7.13
N TYR A 155 -10.22 -2.19 6.42
CA TYR A 155 -10.31 -3.20 5.36
C TYR A 155 -9.67 -2.66 4.07
N LEU A 156 -8.74 -3.37 3.45
CA LEU A 156 -8.37 -3.13 2.04
C LEU A 156 -9.09 -4.19 1.18
N PRO A 157 -9.54 -3.92 -0.06
CA PRO A 157 -9.39 -2.70 -0.86
C PRO A 157 -10.73 -2.07 -1.32
N SER A 158 -10.82 -0.74 -1.31
CA SER A 158 -11.87 0.00 -2.02
C SER A 158 -11.45 0.30 -3.47
N ASN A 159 -12.45 0.59 -4.32
CA ASN A 159 -12.34 0.72 -5.76
C ASN A 159 -11.96 2.14 -6.25
N GLU A 160 -11.50 3.05 -5.38
CA GLU A 160 -11.15 4.44 -5.75
C GLU A 160 -9.65 4.70 -5.87
N PRO A 161 -9.25 5.74 -6.64
CA PRO A 161 -8.03 5.69 -7.41
C PRO A 161 -6.82 6.23 -6.67
N CYS A 162 -5.79 5.40 -6.58
CA CYS A 162 -4.41 5.86 -6.48
C CYS A 162 -4.16 6.96 -7.54
N LYS A 163 -3.62 8.10 -7.10
CA LYS A 163 -3.43 9.30 -7.95
C LYS A 163 -2.05 9.36 -8.61
N THR A 164 -1.16 8.45 -8.22
CA THR A 164 0.24 8.40 -8.65
C THR A 164 0.59 7.00 -9.13
N ILE A 165 1.58 6.89 -10.01
CA ILE A 165 2.07 5.59 -10.49
C ILE A 165 2.64 4.79 -9.32
N GLY A 166 3.48 5.40 -8.48
CA GLY A 166 4.07 4.74 -7.31
C GLY A 166 3.01 4.23 -6.33
N GLY A 167 1.94 5.00 -6.12
CA GLY A 167 0.83 4.60 -5.25
C GLY A 167 0.04 3.44 -5.84
N CYS A 168 -0.16 3.44 -7.17
CA CYS A 168 -0.76 2.31 -7.87
C CYS A 168 0.08 1.02 -7.76
N LEU A 169 1.40 1.13 -7.90
CA LEU A 169 2.31 -0.01 -7.75
C LEU A 169 2.27 -0.58 -6.32
N CYS A 170 2.27 0.29 -5.31
CA CYS A 170 2.05 -0.11 -3.93
C CYS A 170 0.69 -0.78 -3.74
N ARG A 171 -0.37 -0.24 -4.36
CA ARG A 171 -1.70 -0.82 -4.29
C ARG A 171 -1.80 -2.19 -4.95
N ILE A 172 -1.15 -2.38 -6.10
CA ILE A 172 -1.04 -3.69 -6.76
C ILE A 172 -0.38 -4.70 -5.82
N ASN A 173 0.71 -4.32 -5.16
CA ASN A 173 1.35 -5.16 -4.14
C ASN A 173 0.37 -5.57 -3.03
N GLU A 174 -0.40 -4.63 -2.47
CA GLU A 174 -1.43 -4.94 -1.46
C GLU A 174 -2.52 -5.87 -1.98
N LEU A 175 -2.99 -5.66 -3.21
CA LEU A 175 -4.02 -6.48 -3.84
C LEU A 175 -3.55 -7.93 -3.99
N ILE A 176 -2.32 -8.10 -4.46
CA ILE A 176 -1.70 -9.43 -4.60
C ILE A 176 -1.58 -10.06 -3.21
N TRP A 177 -0.98 -9.37 -2.24
CA TRP A 177 -0.93 -9.85 -0.84
C TRP A 177 -2.31 -10.27 -0.33
N TYR A 178 -3.35 -9.47 -0.57
CA TYR A 178 -4.72 -9.80 -0.17
C TYR A 178 -5.26 -11.06 -0.86
N SER A 179 -5.01 -11.23 -2.16
CA SER A 179 -5.41 -12.43 -2.90
C SER A 179 -4.78 -13.71 -2.34
N PHE A 180 -3.58 -13.65 -1.77
CA PHE A 180 -2.92 -14.79 -1.14
C PHE A 180 -3.25 -14.95 0.35
N THR A 181 -3.71 -13.91 1.05
CA THR A 181 -3.94 -13.94 2.52
C THR A 181 -5.41 -14.05 2.93
N SER A 182 -6.34 -13.60 2.09
CA SER A 182 -7.77 -13.62 2.35
C SER A 182 -8.31 -15.05 2.42
N GLU A 183 -9.01 -15.39 3.50
CA GLU A 183 -9.62 -16.72 3.68
C GLU A 183 -10.52 -17.12 2.51
N ARG A 184 -11.24 -16.15 1.94
CA ARG A 184 -12.11 -16.36 0.77
C ARG A 184 -11.32 -16.80 -0.46
N PHE A 185 -10.19 -16.17 -0.74
CA PHE A 185 -9.38 -16.52 -1.90
C PHE A 185 -8.57 -17.79 -1.62
N GLN A 186 -8.04 -17.95 -0.42
CA GLN A 186 -7.31 -19.14 -0.03
C GLN A 186 -8.14 -20.42 -0.09
N SER A 187 -9.41 -20.38 0.31
CA SER A 187 -10.29 -21.56 0.22
C SER A 187 -10.46 -22.03 -1.21
N VAL A 188 -10.50 -21.10 -2.17
CA VAL A 188 -10.55 -21.39 -3.61
C VAL A 188 -9.17 -21.83 -4.13
N LEU A 189 -8.10 -21.12 -3.78
CA LEU A 189 -6.74 -21.41 -4.23
C LEU A 189 -6.24 -22.76 -3.72
N LYS A 190 -6.64 -23.19 -2.53
CA LYS A 190 -6.31 -24.52 -1.98
C LYS A 190 -6.96 -25.68 -2.74
N LEU A 191 -7.94 -25.42 -3.60
CA LEU A 191 -8.49 -26.45 -4.49
C LEU A 191 -7.54 -26.77 -5.65
N VAL A 192 -6.60 -25.86 -5.95
CA VAL A 192 -5.73 -25.93 -7.12
C VAL A 192 -4.23 -25.89 -6.78
N VAL A 193 -3.88 -25.51 -5.55
CA VAL A 193 -2.49 -25.39 -5.07
C VAL A 193 -2.35 -26.00 -3.67
N ASP A 194 -1.50 -27.02 -3.54
CA ASP A 194 -1.23 -27.72 -2.28
C ASP A 194 -0.53 -26.83 -1.23
N HIS A 195 0.39 -25.98 -1.70
CA HIS A 195 1.20 -25.10 -0.85
C HIS A 195 1.08 -23.65 -1.33
N LEU A 196 0.17 -22.92 -0.70
CA LEU A 196 -0.03 -21.51 -1.00
C LEU A 196 0.85 -20.64 -0.06
N PRO A 197 1.76 -19.81 -0.60
CA PRO A 197 2.58 -18.92 0.21
C PRO A 197 1.74 -17.82 0.86
N ASP A 198 2.28 -17.20 1.90
CA ASP A 198 1.69 -16.04 2.56
C ASP A 198 2.66 -14.86 2.42
N PRO A 199 2.69 -14.19 1.26
CA PRO A 199 3.72 -13.22 0.93
C PRO A 199 3.73 -12.02 1.90
N LEU A 200 2.57 -11.59 2.38
CA LEU A 200 2.48 -10.53 3.39
C LEU A 200 3.08 -10.98 4.72
N TRP A 201 2.80 -12.21 5.15
CA TRP A 201 3.34 -12.71 6.42
C TRP A 201 4.84 -12.99 6.35
N GLU A 202 5.32 -13.51 5.22
CA GLU A 202 6.75 -13.68 4.93
C GLU A 202 7.48 -12.33 4.97
N TRP A 203 6.90 -11.31 4.33
CA TRP A 203 7.37 -9.93 4.41
C TRP A 203 7.42 -9.43 5.85
N ILE A 204 6.32 -9.48 6.59
CA ILE A 204 6.26 -8.99 7.99
C ILE A 204 7.29 -9.69 8.89
N LYS A 205 7.48 -11.01 8.72
CA LYS A 205 8.43 -11.81 9.51
C LYS A 205 9.87 -11.36 9.33
N GLU A 206 10.25 -10.87 8.15
CA GLU A 206 11.59 -10.36 7.87
C GLU A 206 11.96 -9.20 8.82
N PHE A 207 10.99 -8.36 9.17
CA PHE A 207 11.22 -7.12 9.92
C PHE A 207 10.97 -7.23 11.43
N LYS A 208 10.48 -8.38 11.94
CA LYS A 208 10.23 -8.63 13.38
C LYS A 208 9.46 -7.51 14.10
N VAL A 209 8.51 -6.88 13.40
CA VAL A 209 7.79 -5.71 13.91
C VAL A 209 6.85 -6.10 15.05
N THR A 210 6.96 -5.41 16.18
CA THR A 210 5.99 -5.46 17.28
C THR A 210 5.08 -4.24 17.18
N PHE A 211 3.77 -4.45 17.04
CA PHE A 211 2.79 -3.35 17.01
C PHE A 211 1.73 -3.52 18.10
N SER A 212 1.51 -2.45 18.87
CA SER A 212 0.43 -2.33 19.85
C SER A 212 -0.94 -2.34 19.15
N HIS A 213 -1.97 -2.90 19.79
CA HIS A 213 -3.28 -3.13 19.15
C HIS A 213 -4.13 -1.87 19.00
N ASP A 214 -3.73 -0.75 19.61
CA ASP A 214 -4.56 0.44 19.71
C ASP A 214 -4.35 1.42 18.55
N CYS A 215 -5.44 2.05 18.12
CA CYS A 215 -5.40 3.21 17.23
C CYS A 215 -4.72 4.38 17.93
N TYR A 216 -3.65 4.89 17.35
CA TYR A 216 -3.00 6.11 17.83
C TYR A 216 -3.54 7.30 17.04
N PHE A 217 -4.32 8.15 17.72
CA PHE A 217 -4.44 9.54 17.31
C PHE A 217 -3.13 10.24 17.65
N ILE A 218 -2.39 10.64 16.64
CA ILE A 218 -1.09 11.29 16.80
C ILE A 218 -1.29 12.81 16.76
N GLY A 219 -2.09 13.32 17.70
CA GLY A 219 -2.34 14.75 17.86
C GLY A 219 -3.04 15.43 16.68
N SER A 220 -3.46 16.68 16.90
CA SER A 220 -4.15 17.48 15.89
C SER A 220 -3.23 18.03 14.79
N SER A 221 -1.90 18.01 14.98
CA SER A 221 -1.00 18.82 14.13
C SER A 221 0.47 18.37 14.01
N LEU A 222 0.92 17.23 14.58
CA LEU A 222 2.37 16.91 14.70
C LEU A 222 3.22 18.14 15.07
N ASP A 223 2.82 18.82 16.15
CA ASP A 223 3.31 20.13 16.56
C ASP A 223 4.18 20.10 17.82
N SER A 224 4.45 18.91 18.33
CA SER A 224 5.23 18.69 19.55
C SER A 224 6.16 17.49 19.42
N TYR A 225 7.28 17.52 20.13
CA TYR A 225 8.18 16.37 20.24
C TYR A 225 7.48 15.10 20.74
N GLU A 226 6.50 15.23 21.63
CA GLU A 226 5.69 14.10 22.09
C GLU A 226 4.90 13.47 20.94
N SER A 227 4.24 14.29 20.11
CA SER A 227 3.51 13.79 18.93
C SER A 227 4.44 13.14 17.90
N LEU A 228 5.64 13.69 17.70
CA LEU A 228 6.66 13.12 16.81
C LEU A 228 7.20 11.78 17.34
N SER A 229 7.44 11.67 18.65
CA SER A 229 7.84 10.41 19.29
C SER A 229 6.78 9.33 19.13
N ARG A 230 5.49 9.67 19.28
CA ARG A 230 4.38 8.73 19.05
C ARG A 230 4.28 8.28 17.58
N LEU A 231 4.59 9.17 16.64
CA LEU A 231 4.72 8.80 15.23
C LEU A 231 5.86 7.81 15.01
N GLU A 232 7.03 8.08 15.58
CA GLU A 232 8.22 7.23 15.49
C GLU A 232 7.92 5.78 15.93
N GLU A 233 7.19 5.62 17.04
CA GLU A 233 6.73 4.31 17.54
C GLU A 233 5.85 3.55 16.54
N CYS A 234 5.11 4.28 15.69
CA CYS A 234 4.23 3.71 14.68
C CYS A 234 4.91 3.47 13.33
N LEU A 235 6.04 4.11 13.04
CA LEU A 235 6.67 4.11 11.71
C LEU A 235 7.00 2.70 11.22
N GLN A 236 7.52 1.83 12.09
CA GLN A 236 7.84 0.45 11.71
C GLN A 236 6.61 -0.30 11.17
N ALA A 237 5.45 -0.16 11.82
CA ALA A 237 4.22 -0.79 11.39
C ALA A 237 3.67 -0.19 10.09
N ILE A 238 3.87 1.12 9.88
CA ILE A 238 3.52 1.80 8.63
C ILE A 238 4.39 1.28 7.48
N PHE A 239 5.71 1.12 7.70
CA PHE A 239 6.65 0.61 6.70
C PHE A 239 6.35 -0.81 6.27
N VAL A 240 6.07 -1.71 7.21
CA VAL A 240 5.78 -3.10 6.85
C VAL A 240 4.34 -3.32 6.37
N GLY A 241 3.51 -2.27 6.36
CA GLY A 241 2.14 -2.36 5.86
C GLY A 241 1.13 -2.93 6.84
N ILE A 242 1.44 -3.00 8.13
CA ILE A 242 0.51 -3.41 9.19
C ILE A 242 -0.36 -2.22 9.62
N ALA A 243 0.14 -1.00 9.48
CA ALA A 243 -0.58 0.23 9.79
C ALA A 243 -0.66 1.18 8.58
N GLU A 244 -1.64 2.07 8.62
CA GLU A 244 -1.87 3.10 7.63
C GLU A 244 -1.91 4.48 8.28
N LEU A 245 -1.03 5.37 7.81
CA LEU A 245 -0.99 6.76 8.23
C LEU A 245 -1.89 7.61 7.31
N VAL A 246 -2.92 8.24 7.87
CA VAL A 246 -3.89 9.03 7.08
C VAL A 246 -4.05 10.43 7.68
N MET A 247 -4.15 11.43 6.82
CA MET A 247 -4.46 12.80 7.20
C MET A 247 -5.98 12.98 7.23
N GLY A 248 -6.51 13.40 8.37
CA GLY A 248 -7.94 13.69 8.55
C GLY A 248 -8.21 15.15 8.90
N GLU A 249 -9.50 15.51 8.95
CA GLU A 249 -9.93 16.89 9.23
C GLU A 249 -9.42 17.45 10.57
N ARG A 250 -9.17 16.58 11.56
CA ARG A 250 -8.74 16.97 12.91
C ARG A 250 -7.29 16.64 13.24
N GLY A 251 -6.49 16.21 12.25
CA GLY A 251 -5.09 15.83 12.46
C GLY A 251 -4.72 14.52 11.80
N ILE A 252 -3.72 13.84 12.37
CA ILE A 252 -3.11 12.66 11.77
C ILE A 252 -3.48 11.41 12.54
N TYR A 253 -3.79 10.36 11.79
CA TYR A 253 -4.29 9.10 12.33
C TYR A 253 -3.42 7.94 11.84
N VAL A 254 -3.12 7.01 12.76
CA VAL A 254 -2.53 5.72 12.40
C VAL A 254 -3.53 4.62 12.71
N PHE A 255 -3.93 3.91 11.67
CA PHE A 255 -4.88 2.81 11.76
C PHE A 255 -4.20 1.48 11.53
N ARG A 256 -4.62 0.45 12.25
CA ARG A 256 -4.21 -0.92 11.94
C ARG A 256 -4.95 -1.43 10.70
N LYS A 257 -4.25 -2.13 9.81
CA LYS A 257 -4.84 -2.87 8.68
C LYS A 257 -5.19 -4.29 9.12
N LYS A 258 -6.27 -4.85 8.57
CA LYS A 258 -6.64 -6.24 8.87
C LYS A 258 -5.65 -7.21 8.22
N GLY A 259 -4.82 -7.87 9.04
CA GLY A 259 -4.05 -9.05 8.66
C GLY A 259 -4.73 -10.34 9.13
N ARG A 260 -4.35 -11.48 8.54
CA ARG A 260 -4.79 -12.83 8.93
C ARG A 260 -4.63 -13.02 10.45
N GLY A 261 -5.69 -13.46 11.16
CA GLY A 261 -5.62 -13.88 12.57
C GLY A 261 -6.57 -13.20 13.56
N GLU A 262 -7.19 -12.07 13.23
CA GLU A 262 -8.21 -11.46 14.09
C GLU A 262 -9.61 -11.68 13.51
N VAL A 263 -10.05 -12.94 13.63
CA VAL A 263 -11.46 -13.26 13.77
C VAL A 263 -11.84 -12.81 15.17
N ILE A 264 -12.61 -11.73 15.25
CA ILE A 264 -13.40 -11.45 16.44
C ILE A 264 -14.43 -12.59 16.49
N LEU A 265 -14.20 -13.55 17.38
CA LEU A 265 -15.27 -14.40 17.91
C LEU A 265 -16.17 -13.55 18.80
#